data_AF-A0A918NEW8-F1
#
_entry.id   AF-A0A918NEW8-F1
#
_cell.length_a   1.000
_cell.length_b   1.000
_cell.length_c   1.000
_cell.angle_alpha   90.00
_cell.angle_beta   90.00
_cell.angle_gamma   90.00
#
_symmetry.space_group_name_H-M   'P 1'
#
loop_
_entity.id
_entity.type
_entity.pdbx_description
1 polymer ?
#
loop_
_entity_poly.entity_id
_entity_poly.type
_entity_poly.pdbx_seq_one_letter_code
_entity_poly.pdbx_strand_id
1 'polypeptide(L)'
;MTTVCIDLKKTVIEPALMAAGLETDNLSRLLDAIAIAEQNRHRPNRHGPFGMTAWMHRRVWDHYIVQSPDLACRIRGLASQRRFLDDPHSELDLNWGYATALAGLNCLFHAQGTLPDSDRVDDAVELWRRAFHRGHRVDDRVFRAAYCGERPRTLVLAA
;
A
#
# COMPACT_ATOMS: atom_id res chain seq x y z
N MET A 1 29.66 -6.08 -4.23
CA MET A 1 28.41 -6.73 -3.77
C MET A 1 27.33 -6.37 -4.76
N THR A 2 26.78 -7.34 -5.49
CA THR A 2 25.72 -7.09 -6.47
C THR A 2 24.43 -6.82 -5.71
N THR A 3 23.94 -5.58 -5.72
CA THR A 3 22.63 -5.25 -5.14
C THR A 3 21.55 -5.84 -6.04
N VAL A 4 20.80 -6.82 -5.52
CA VAL A 4 19.59 -7.31 -6.18
C VAL A 4 18.49 -6.30 -5.86
N CYS A 5 18.06 -5.54 -6.86
CA CYS A 5 16.91 -4.65 -6.74
C CYS A 5 15.66 -5.42 -7.17
N ILE A 6 14.77 -5.70 -6.22
CA ILE A 6 13.47 -6.32 -6.51
C ILE A 6 12.55 -5.21 -7.03
N ASP A 7 11.94 -5.43 -8.20
CA ASP A 7 10.85 -4.58 -8.69
C ASP A 7 9.59 -4.90 -7.87
N LEU A 8 9.40 -4.21 -6.75
CA LEU A 8 8.30 -4.45 -5.82
C LEU A 8 6.94 -4.42 -6.53
N LYS A 9 6.77 -3.50 -7.49
CA LYS A 9 5.54 -3.38 -8.28
C LYS A 9 5.21 -4.67 -9.00
N LYS A 10 6.14 -5.17 -9.82
CA LYS A 10 5.93 -6.36 -10.65
C LYS A 10 5.92 -7.67 -9.86
N THR A 11 6.73 -7.75 -8.81
CA THR A 11 6.97 -9.00 -8.07
C THR A 11 5.98 -9.23 -6.93
N VAL A 12 5.39 -8.16 -6.38
CA VAL A 12 4.50 -8.25 -5.21
C VAL A 12 3.19 -7.51 -5.44
N ILE A 13 3.24 -6.22 -5.83
CA ILE A 13 2.04 -5.37 -5.86
C ILE A 13 1.03 -5.89 -6.89
N GLU A 14 1.44 -6.06 -8.15
CA GLU A 14 0.56 -6.51 -9.23
C GLU A 14 -0.02 -7.92 -8.95
N PRO A 15 0.78 -8.94 -8.59
CA PRO A 15 0.24 -10.25 -8.24
C PRO A 15 -0.72 -10.23 -7.05
N ALA A 16 -0.44 -9.44 -6.01
CA ALA A 16 -1.28 -9.36 -4.83
C ALA A 16 -2.62 -8.67 -5.11
N LEU A 17 -2.63 -7.61 -5.93
CA LEU A 17 -3.87 -6.97 -6.39
C LEU A 17 -4.72 -7.93 -7.21
N MET A 18 -4.10 -8.69 -8.11
CA MET A 18 -4.79 -9.73 -8.88
C MET A 18 -5.40 -10.80 -7.97
N ALA A 19 -4.64 -11.32 -7.01
CA ALA A 19 -5.14 -12.32 -6.06
C ALA A 19 -6.27 -11.78 -5.15
N ALA A 20 -6.27 -10.47 -4.86
CA ALA A 20 -7.33 -9.81 -4.11
C ALA A 20 -8.58 -9.49 -4.95
N GLY A 21 -8.48 -9.51 -6.29
CA GLY A 21 -9.52 -9.04 -7.22
C GLY A 21 -9.66 -7.51 -7.23
N LEU A 22 -8.52 -6.80 -7.18
CA LEU A 22 -8.42 -5.34 -7.12
C LEU A 22 -7.55 -4.77 -8.25
N GLU A 23 -7.36 -5.54 -9.32
CA GLU A 23 -6.45 -5.23 -10.41
C GLU A 23 -6.87 -3.98 -11.20
N THR A 24 -6.06 -2.95 -11.11
CA THR A 24 -6.10 -1.78 -12.01
C THR A 24 -4.69 -1.21 -12.13
N ASP A 25 -4.34 -0.71 -13.32
CA ASP A 25 -3.03 -0.10 -13.56
C ASP A 25 -2.79 1.14 -12.69
N ASN A 26 -3.85 1.92 -12.45
CA ASN A 26 -3.78 3.11 -11.61
C ASN A 26 -3.52 2.75 -10.14
N LEU A 27 -4.12 1.67 -9.62
CA LEU A 27 -3.89 1.27 -8.23
C LEU A 27 -2.48 0.74 -8.03
N SER A 28 -1.96 -0.09 -8.95
CA SER A 28 -0.61 -0.63 -8.85
C SER A 28 0.44 0.48 -8.92
N ARG A 29 0.24 1.47 -9.80
CA ARG A 29 1.09 2.68 -9.92
C ARG A 29 1.03 3.54 -8.66
N LEU A 30 -0.17 3.75 -8.11
CA LEU A 30 -0.36 4.49 -6.87
C LEU A 30 0.37 3.81 -5.71
N LEU A 31 0.19 2.50 -5.53
CA LEU A 31 0.81 1.75 -4.44
C LEU A 31 2.34 1.71 -4.55
N ASP A 32 2.89 1.60 -5.76
CA ASP A 32 4.34 1.69 -5.99
C ASP A 32 4.91 3.05 -5.53
N ALA A 33 4.24 4.14 -5.91
CA ALA A 33 4.63 5.49 -5.47
C ALA A 33 4.51 5.67 -3.95
N ILE A 34 3.47 5.11 -3.32
CA ILE A 34 3.32 5.12 -1.86
C ILE A 34 4.46 4.38 -1.20
N ALA A 35 4.78 3.16 -1.67
CA ALA A 35 5.84 2.36 -1.09
C ALA A 35 7.19 3.11 -1.13
N ILE A 36 7.53 3.72 -2.26
CA ILE A 36 8.75 4.53 -2.42
C ILE A 36 8.74 5.76 -1.49
N ALA A 37 7.60 6.45 -1.37
CA ALA A 37 7.47 7.63 -0.51
C ALA A 37 7.52 7.32 1.00
N GLU A 38 7.12 6.11 1.41
CA GLU A 38 7.09 5.67 2.80
C GLU A 38 8.38 4.97 3.26
N GLN A 39 9.22 4.47 2.34
CA GLN A 39 10.47 3.75 2.67
C GLN A 39 11.36 4.46 3.70
N ASN A 40 11.52 5.78 3.58
CA ASN A 40 12.38 6.57 4.49
C ASN A 40 11.61 7.19 5.66
N ARG A 41 10.33 6.83 5.85
CA ARG A 41 9.44 7.41 6.88
C ARG A 41 9.23 6.45 8.04
N HIS A 42 10.31 5.85 8.53
CA HIS A 42 10.27 5.00 9.72
C HIS A 42 9.69 5.78 10.90
N ARG A 43 8.49 5.38 11.33
CA ARG A 43 7.80 5.95 12.48
C ARG A 43 7.30 4.83 13.37
N PRO A 44 7.31 5.03 14.70
CA PRO A 44 6.68 4.08 15.60
C PRO A 44 5.21 3.87 15.21
N ASN A 45 4.74 2.62 15.25
CA ASN A 45 3.36 2.21 14.92
C ASN A 45 2.95 2.33 13.45
N ARG A 46 3.91 2.36 12.53
CA ARG A 46 3.68 2.15 11.09
C ARG A 46 4.27 0.82 10.66
N HIS A 47 3.52 0.10 9.84
CA HIS A 47 3.84 -1.26 9.42
C HIS A 47 3.93 -1.38 7.91
N GLY A 48 4.82 -2.26 7.47
CA GLY A 48 4.96 -2.66 6.08
C GLY A 48 5.46 -1.58 5.14
N PRO A 49 5.55 -1.90 3.84
CA PRO A 49 6.08 -1.00 2.83
C PRO A 49 5.23 0.26 2.61
N PHE A 50 3.95 0.25 3.01
CA PHE A 50 3.01 1.37 2.81
C PHE A 50 2.80 2.24 4.06
N GLY A 51 3.51 1.95 5.16
CA GLY A 51 3.43 2.74 6.39
C GLY A 51 2.04 2.74 7.04
N MET A 52 1.30 1.63 6.94
CA MET A 52 -0.05 1.51 7.50
C MET A 52 -0.01 1.46 9.03
N THR A 53 -0.97 2.09 9.69
CA THR A 53 -1.13 2.01 11.15
C THR A 53 -2.07 0.86 11.55
N ALA A 54 -1.94 0.36 12.77
CA ALA A 54 -2.89 -0.61 13.34
C ALA A 54 -4.36 -0.12 13.28
N TRP A 55 -4.58 1.20 13.37
CA TRP A 55 -5.91 1.80 13.21
C TRP A 55 -6.43 1.69 11.77
N MET A 56 -5.59 2.01 10.76
CA MET A 56 -5.98 1.85 9.34
C MET A 56 -6.31 0.39 9.04
N HIS A 57 -5.49 -0.53 9.54
CA HIS A 57 -5.71 -1.96 9.40
C HIS A 57 -7.09 -2.40 9.88
N ARG A 58 -7.45 -2.08 11.14
CA ARG A 58 -8.78 -2.42 11.68
C ARG A 58 -9.91 -1.76 10.89
N ARG A 59 -9.74 -0.48 10.56
CA ARG A 59 -10.78 0.27 9.84
C ARG A 59 -11.12 -0.35 8.48
N VAL A 60 -10.11 -0.80 7.72
CA VAL A 60 -10.34 -1.47 6.43
C VAL A 60 -11.08 -2.80 6.63
N TRP A 61 -10.73 -3.57 7.66
CA TRP A 61 -11.44 -4.80 8.01
C TRP A 61 -12.89 -4.56 8.36
N ASP A 62 -13.12 -3.68 9.34
CA ASP A 62 -14.42 -3.47 9.97
C ASP A 62 -15.43 -2.79 9.02
N HIS A 63 -14.96 -1.98 8.07
CA HIS A 63 -15.84 -1.20 7.19
C HIS A 63 -15.89 -1.69 5.75
N TYR A 64 -14.91 -2.47 5.30
CA TYR A 64 -14.81 -2.83 3.88
C TYR A 64 -14.79 -4.34 3.70
N ILE A 65 -13.85 -5.02 4.36
CA ILE A 65 -13.66 -6.45 4.13
C ILE A 65 -14.84 -7.26 4.68
N VAL A 66 -15.35 -6.93 5.87
CA VAL A 66 -16.47 -7.66 6.49
C VAL A 66 -17.78 -7.57 5.69
N GLN A 67 -17.92 -6.57 4.82
CA GLN A 67 -19.13 -6.35 4.01
C GLN A 67 -19.27 -7.37 2.86
N SER A 68 -18.19 -8.08 2.52
CA SER A 68 -18.20 -9.09 1.45
C SER A 68 -17.45 -10.34 1.91
N PRO A 69 -18.17 -11.45 2.18
CA PRO A 69 -17.55 -12.72 2.56
C PRO A 69 -16.49 -13.22 1.56
N ASP A 70 -16.73 -13.03 0.26
CA ASP A 70 -15.79 -13.42 -0.79
C ASP A 70 -14.50 -12.58 -0.75
N LEU A 71 -14.62 -11.26 -0.53
CA LEU A 71 -13.46 -10.40 -0.34
C LEU A 71 -12.71 -10.79 0.92
N ALA A 72 -13.42 -11.02 2.04
CA ALA A 72 -12.81 -11.48 3.28
C ALA A 72 -12.03 -12.78 3.09
N CYS A 73 -12.58 -13.74 2.34
CA CYS A 73 -11.90 -14.98 2.02
C CYS A 73 -10.62 -14.74 1.21
N ARG A 74 -10.68 -13.95 0.13
CA ARG A 74 -9.50 -13.63 -0.70
C ARG A 74 -8.41 -12.94 0.11
N ILE A 75 -8.76 -11.88 0.85
CA ILE A 75 -7.81 -11.10 1.64
C ILE A 75 -7.23 -11.94 2.78
N ARG A 76 -8.05 -12.73 3.48
CA ARG A 76 -7.58 -13.60 4.55
C ARG A 76 -6.66 -14.71 4.05
N GLY A 77 -6.90 -15.20 2.84
CA GLY A 77 -6.07 -16.21 2.18
C GLY A 77 -4.67 -15.72 1.83
N LEU A 78 -4.47 -14.40 1.70
CA LEU A 78 -3.14 -13.80 1.52
C LEU A 78 -2.33 -13.81 2.82
N ALA A 79 -2.97 -13.60 3.97
CA ALA A 79 -2.31 -13.55 5.29
C ALA A 79 -1.87 -14.94 5.77
N SER A 80 -0.89 -15.00 6.68
CA SER A 80 -0.53 -16.27 7.29
C SER A 80 -1.69 -16.82 8.14
N GLN A 81 -1.75 -18.14 8.30
CA GLN A 81 -2.85 -18.78 9.05
C GLN A 81 -2.76 -18.47 10.55
N ARG A 82 -1.66 -18.86 11.20
CA ARG A 82 -1.54 -18.79 12.66
C ARG A 82 -1.28 -17.37 13.17
N ARG A 83 -0.34 -16.66 12.54
CA ARG A 83 0.12 -15.38 13.08
C ARG A 83 -0.94 -14.28 12.95
N PHE A 84 -1.76 -14.31 11.90
CA PHE A 84 -2.89 -13.39 11.80
C PHE A 84 -3.85 -13.47 12.99
N LEU A 85 -4.04 -14.65 13.59
CA LEU A 85 -4.93 -14.81 14.75
C LEU A 85 -4.30 -14.28 16.05
N ASP A 86 -2.97 -14.38 16.18
CA ASP A 86 -2.24 -13.97 17.38
C ASP A 86 -1.90 -12.47 17.36
N ASP A 87 -1.39 -11.97 16.23
CA ASP A 87 -1.01 -10.58 16.00
C ASP A 87 -1.26 -10.18 14.53
N PRO A 88 -2.50 -9.80 14.19
CA PRO A 88 -2.88 -9.47 12.82
C PRO A 88 -2.18 -8.24 12.26
N HIS A 89 -1.68 -7.34 13.10
CA HIS A 89 -1.01 -6.12 12.64
C HIS A 89 0.37 -6.40 12.08
N SER A 90 1.08 -7.37 12.65
CA SER A 90 2.39 -7.76 12.18
C SER A 90 2.40 -8.45 10.80
N GLU A 91 1.25 -8.91 10.30
CA GLU A 91 1.12 -9.38 8.91
C GLU A 91 1.45 -8.26 7.91
N LEU A 92 1.23 -7.00 8.27
CA LEU A 92 1.60 -5.87 7.42
C LEU A 92 3.11 -5.76 7.21
N ASP A 93 3.92 -6.18 8.19
CA ASP A 93 5.37 -6.16 8.11
C ASP A 93 5.94 -7.39 7.38
N LEU A 94 5.35 -8.57 7.64
CA LEU A 94 5.90 -9.85 7.20
C LEU A 94 5.32 -10.36 5.89
N ASN A 95 4.15 -9.85 5.48
CA ASN A 95 3.42 -10.35 4.34
C ASN A 95 3.04 -9.20 3.41
N TRP A 96 3.93 -8.88 2.47
CA TRP A 96 3.74 -7.73 1.61
C TRP A 96 2.61 -7.90 0.59
N GLY A 97 2.22 -9.14 0.25
CA GLY A 97 1.03 -9.38 -0.56
C GLY A 97 -0.24 -8.99 0.20
N TYR A 98 -0.35 -9.42 1.46
CA TYR A 98 -1.42 -9.00 2.36
C TYR A 98 -1.41 -7.49 2.60
N ALA A 99 -0.25 -6.91 2.91
CA ALA A 99 -0.09 -5.46 3.10
C ALA A 99 -0.52 -4.66 1.86
N THR A 100 -0.19 -5.16 0.66
CA THR A 100 -0.60 -4.55 -0.62
C THR A 100 -2.11 -4.49 -0.73
N ALA A 101 -2.79 -5.62 -0.47
CA ALA A 101 -4.23 -5.68 -0.61
C ALA A 101 -4.94 -4.73 0.38
N LEU A 102 -4.46 -4.68 1.63
CA LEU A 102 -4.96 -3.76 2.66
C LEU A 102 -4.72 -2.28 2.30
N ALA A 103 -3.53 -1.95 1.77
CA ALA A 103 -3.23 -0.60 1.31
C ALA A 103 -4.10 -0.20 0.11
N GLY A 104 -4.32 -1.11 -0.83
CA GLY A 104 -5.18 -0.89 -1.99
C GLY A 104 -6.63 -0.64 -1.59
N LEU A 105 -7.18 -1.45 -0.69
CA LEU A 105 -8.52 -1.25 -0.12
C LEU A 105 -8.63 0.08 0.63
N ASN A 106 -7.59 0.47 1.38
CA ASN A 106 -7.57 1.78 2.05
C ASN A 106 -7.62 2.94 1.05
N CYS A 107 -6.85 2.86 -0.05
CA CYS A 107 -6.93 3.83 -1.15
C CYS A 107 -8.33 3.89 -1.75
N LEU A 108 -8.91 2.74 -2.11
CA LEU A 108 -10.26 2.66 -2.70
C LEU A 108 -11.32 3.22 -1.75
N PHE A 109 -11.25 2.91 -0.46
CA PHE A 109 -12.14 3.45 0.56
C PHE A 109 -12.10 4.98 0.59
N HIS A 110 -10.90 5.55 0.65
CA HIS A 110 -10.75 7.00 0.66
C HIS A 110 -11.12 7.65 -0.68
N ALA A 111 -10.95 6.93 -1.79
CA ALA A 111 -11.35 7.34 -3.13
C ALA A 111 -12.86 7.12 -3.43
N GLN A 112 -13.62 6.59 -2.47
CA GLN A 112 -15.04 6.24 -2.66
C GLN A 112 -15.27 5.30 -3.86
N GLY A 113 -14.31 4.40 -4.10
CA GLY A 113 -14.35 3.41 -5.18
C GLY A 113 -13.80 3.88 -6.53
N THR A 114 -13.59 5.19 -6.73
CA THR A 114 -13.07 5.72 -8.01
C THR A 114 -11.72 6.38 -7.82
N LEU A 115 -10.68 5.73 -8.35
CA LEU A 115 -9.32 6.26 -8.30
C LEU A 115 -9.16 7.49 -9.20
N PRO A 116 -8.23 8.40 -8.86
CA PRO A 116 -7.84 9.49 -9.74
C PRO A 116 -7.37 9.00 -11.11
N ASP A 117 -7.53 9.88 -12.09
CA ASP A 117 -6.94 9.70 -13.41
C ASP A 117 -5.41 9.61 -13.31
N SER A 118 -4.78 8.77 -14.12
CA SER A 118 -3.33 8.51 -14.07
C SER A 118 -2.50 9.76 -14.32
N ASP A 119 -3.05 10.72 -15.06
CA ASP A 119 -2.36 11.95 -15.46
C ASP A 119 -2.51 13.06 -14.40
N ARG A 120 -3.39 12.87 -13.42
CA ARG A 120 -3.70 13.85 -12.38
C ARG A 120 -2.90 13.57 -11.10
N VAL A 121 -1.60 13.85 -11.15
CA VAL A 121 -0.67 13.61 -10.03
C VAL A 121 -1.08 14.32 -8.73
N ASP A 122 -1.66 15.51 -8.81
CA ASP A 122 -2.13 16.26 -7.63
C ASP A 122 -3.25 15.52 -6.88
N ASP A 123 -4.16 14.90 -7.62
CA ASP A 123 -5.25 14.12 -7.04
C ASP A 123 -4.73 12.81 -6.43
N ALA A 124 -3.71 12.20 -7.04
CA ALA A 124 -3.03 11.04 -6.47
C ALA A 124 -2.30 11.37 -5.16
N VAL A 125 -1.63 12.53 -5.09
CA VAL A 125 -1.00 13.04 -3.86
C VAL A 125 -2.05 13.27 -2.77
N GLU A 126 -3.18 13.90 -3.12
CA GLU A 126 -4.24 14.17 -2.15
C GLU A 126 -4.88 12.88 -1.64
N LEU A 127 -5.08 11.89 -2.53
CA LEU A 127 -5.54 10.56 -2.12
C LEU A 127 -4.56 9.90 -1.15
N TRP A 128 -3.26 9.90 -1.44
CA TRP A 128 -2.25 9.36 -0.53
C TRP A 128 -2.24 10.07 0.83
N ARG A 129 -2.29 11.41 0.85
CA ARG A 129 -2.36 12.19 2.11
C ARG A 129 -3.60 11.86 2.92
N ARG A 130 -4.75 11.75 2.27
CA ARG A 130 -6.01 11.42 2.92
C ARG A 130 -6.01 9.98 3.46
N ALA A 131 -5.49 9.02 2.69
CA ALA A 131 -5.48 7.61 3.03
C ALA A 131 -4.45 7.23 4.09
N PHE A 132 -3.25 7.83 4.06
CA PHE A 132 -2.13 7.43 4.93
C PHE A 132 -1.71 8.50 5.92
N HIS A 133 -2.02 9.78 5.69
CA HIS A 133 -1.55 10.88 6.55
C HIS A 133 -2.68 11.71 7.16
N ARG A 134 -3.94 11.25 7.10
CA ARG A 134 -5.11 11.96 7.65
C ARG A 134 -5.20 13.43 7.20
N GLY A 135 -4.73 13.74 5.99
CA GLY A 135 -4.71 15.11 5.45
C GLY A 135 -3.61 16.02 6.02
N HIS A 136 -2.69 15.51 6.84
CA HIS A 136 -1.53 16.28 7.25
C HIS A 136 -0.64 16.63 6.05
N ARG A 137 -0.02 17.81 6.09
CA ARG A 137 1.00 18.19 5.11
C ARG A 137 2.20 17.26 5.26
N VAL A 138 2.52 16.57 4.18
CA VAL A 138 3.68 15.69 4.06
C VAL A 138 4.38 16.04 2.74
N ASP A 139 5.71 16.07 2.80
CA ASP A 139 6.56 16.26 1.62
C ASP A 139 6.25 15.19 0.56
N ASP A 140 5.77 15.64 -0.59
CA ASP A 140 5.24 14.81 -1.67
C ASP A 140 6.20 14.69 -2.85
N ARG A 141 7.40 15.29 -2.80
CA ARG A 141 8.37 15.27 -3.90
C ARG A 141 8.74 13.85 -4.34
N VAL A 142 9.04 12.98 -3.37
CA VAL A 142 9.40 11.57 -3.64
C VAL A 142 8.22 10.81 -4.23
N PHE A 143 7.01 11.02 -3.70
CA PHE A 143 5.80 10.42 -4.23
C PHE A 143 5.55 10.85 -5.68
N ARG A 144 5.63 12.15 -5.97
CA ARG A 144 5.38 12.71 -7.30
C ARG A 144 6.36 12.14 -8.33
N ALA A 145 7.66 12.14 -8.02
CA ALA A 145 8.68 11.57 -8.88
C ALA A 145 8.39 10.09 -9.19
N ALA A 146 8.14 9.29 -8.15
CA ALA A 146 7.82 7.87 -8.31
C ALA A 146 6.54 7.65 -9.13
N TYR A 147 5.47 8.39 -8.83
CA TYR A 147 4.21 8.31 -9.55
C TYR A 147 4.35 8.70 -11.02
N CYS A 148 5.15 9.71 -11.35
CA CYS A 148 5.45 10.10 -12.74
C CYS A 148 6.39 9.13 -13.49
N GLY A 149 6.88 8.07 -12.83
CA GLY A 149 7.84 7.13 -13.42
C GLY A 149 9.28 7.63 -13.40
N GLU A 150 9.55 8.76 -12.75
CA GLU A 150 10.89 9.26 -12.48
C GLU A 150 11.46 8.48 -11.30
N ARG A 151 12.01 7.28 -11.56
CA ARG A 151 12.69 6.52 -10.49
C ARG A 151 13.83 7.40 -9.95
N PRO A 152 13.88 7.69 -8.63
CA PRO A 152 14.98 8.46 -8.08
C PRO A 152 16.29 7.75 -8.40
N ARG A 153 17.25 8.47 -8.97
CA ARG A 153 18.50 7.91 -9.52
C ARG A 153 19.33 7.11 -8.50
N THR A 154 19.07 7.25 -7.20
CA THR A 154 19.71 6.42 -6.17
C THR A 154 18.83 6.40 -4.91
N LEU A 155 18.19 5.26 -4.60
CA LEU A 155 17.79 4.94 -3.23
C LEU A 155 18.84 3.94 -2.71
N VAL A 156 19.83 4.48 -2.00
CA VAL A 156 20.78 3.66 -1.26
C VAL A 156 20.03 3.08 -0.07
N LEU A 157 19.77 1.77 -0.10
CA LEU A 157 19.54 1.02 1.13
C LEU A 157 20.87 1.05 1.89
N ALA A 158 20.99 1.98 2.84
CA ALA A 158 22.05 1.89 3.84
C ALA A 158 21.74 0.66 4.68
N ALA A 159 22.61 -0.34 4.58
CA ALA A 159 22.63 -1.50 5.48
C ALA A 159 23.04 -1.06 6.89
#